data_AF-A0A3D3TNJ4-F1
#
_entry.id   AF-A0A3D3TNJ4-F1
#
_cell.length_a   1.000
_cell.length_b   1.000
_cell.length_c   1.000
_cell.angle_alpha   90.00
_cell.angle_beta   90.00
_cell.angle_gamma   90.00
#
_symmetry.space_group_name_H-M   'P 1'
#
loop_
_entity.id
_entity.type
_entity.pdbx_description
1 polymer ?
#
loop_
_entity_poly.entity_id
_entity_poly.type
_entity_poly.pdbx_seq_one_letter_code
_entity_poly.pdbx_strand_id
1 'polypeptide(L)'
;KALIKSLDETIVDKLTPKELKQVESFYMKILERKITKKPFIERNVLKLKEITLDNLLVDFEKKLEKKTNESTWQRFFEQNIFIFDSRYIDFVPKQNLKTGKTSMPDFLVYDIYGFVDIYEIKKPNTKLLKYDTSHNNYYWSTEMAAAISQLEKYVFLASAQALSIERDIKVERGHCVTVVRPCGILVVGHSKELENDSMKQDFRILRNSLKNVEIVLYDEIYESLKNLRKKIESESSEGGSYA
;
A
#
# COMPACT_ATOMS: atom_id res chain seq x y z
N LYS A 1 -23.24 -11.55 -34.51
CA LYS A 1 -22.14 -12.36 -35.11
C LYS A 1 -21.27 -11.56 -36.09
N ALA A 2 -21.83 -10.72 -36.97
CA ALA A 2 -21.04 -9.84 -37.85
C ALA A 2 -20.15 -8.84 -37.08
N LEU A 3 -20.68 -8.18 -36.04
CA LEU A 3 -19.94 -7.25 -35.18
C LEU A 3 -18.72 -7.87 -34.47
N ILE A 4 -18.79 -9.14 -34.07
CA ILE A 4 -17.67 -9.82 -33.39
C ILE A 4 -16.53 -10.07 -34.38
N LYS A 5 -16.85 -10.33 -35.65
CA LYS A 5 -15.84 -10.57 -36.70
C LYS A 5 -15.09 -9.31 -37.11
N SER A 6 -15.61 -8.13 -36.76
CA SER A 6 -14.97 -6.84 -37.03
C SER A 6 -14.21 -6.29 -35.83
N LEU A 7 -14.01 -7.05 -34.74
CA LEU A 7 -13.20 -6.59 -33.61
C LEU A 7 -11.73 -6.94 -33.86
N ASP A 8 -10.88 -5.93 -34.04
CA ASP A 8 -9.42 -6.06 -34.15
C ASP A 8 -8.68 -4.93 -33.40
N GLU A 9 -7.36 -5.07 -33.26
CA GLU A 9 -6.50 -4.11 -32.53
C GLU A 9 -6.52 -2.71 -33.15
N THR A 10 -6.69 -2.59 -34.48
CA THR A 10 -6.63 -1.31 -35.19
C THR A 10 -7.83 -0.40 -34.89
N ILE A 11 -8.91 -0.97 -34.35
CA ILE A 11 -10.10 -0.24 -33.91
C ILE A 11 -9.87 0.34 -32.52
N VAL A 12 -9.16 -0.37 -31.63
CA VAL A 12 -8.99 0.01 -30.21
C VAL A 12 -8.41 1.42 -30.09
N ASP A 13 -7.35 1.72 -30.84
CA ASP A 13 -6.67 3.03 -30.81
C ASP A 13 -7.47 4.16 -31.46
N LYS A 14 -8.52 3.84 -32.23
CA LYS A 14 -9.33 4.81 -32.97
C LYS A 14 -10.65 5.15 -32.28
N LEU A 15 -11.00 4.46 -31.19
CA LEU A 15 -12.25 4.70 -30.46
C LEU A 15 -12.25 6.09 -29.83
N THR A 16 -13.28 6.86 -30.12
CA THR A 16 -13.52 8.14 -29.46
C THR A 16 -14.00 7.93 -28.01
N PRO A 17 -13.90 8.95 -27.13
CA PRO A 17 -14.43 8.86 -25.76
C PRO A 17 -15.93 8.49 -25.69
N LYS A 18 -16.72 8.88 -26.70
CA LYS A 18 -18.14 8.53 -26.79
C LYS A 18 -18.35 7.06 -27.15
N GLU A 19 -17.54 6.52 -28.05
CA GLU A 19 -17.60 5.09 -28.43
C GLU A 19 -17.08 4.20 -27.31
N LEU A 20 -16.03 4.62 -26.59
CA LEU A 20 -15.58 3.93 -25.37
C LEU A 20 -16.70 3.80 -24.33
N LYS A 21 -17.48 4.86 -24.11
CA LYS A 21 -18.68 4.79 -23.24
C LYS A 21 -19.74 3.81 -23.75
N GLN A 22 -19.91 3.69 -25.07
CA GLN A 22 -20.83 2.71 -25.65
C GLN A 22 -20.33 1.27 -25.44
N VAL A 23 -19.02 1.04 -25.63
CA VAL A 23 -18.37 -0.25 -25.35
C VAL A 23 -18.52 -0.61 -23.87
N GLU A 24 -18.24 0.32 -22.96
CA GLU A 24 -18.41 0.15 -21.52
C GLU A 24 -19.87 -0.22 -21.16
N SER A 25 -20.85 0.51 -21.70
CA SER A 25 -22.26 0.20 -21.46
C SER A 25 -22.65 -1.20 -21.96
N PHE A 26 -22.13 -1.60 -23.13
CA PHE A 26 -22.37 -2.94 -23.66
C PHE A 26 -21.70 -4.02 -22.81
N TYR A 27 -20.47 -3.77 -22.34
CA TYR A 27 -19.73 -4.66 -21.45
C TYR A 27 -20.46 -4.85 -20.11
N MET A 28 -20.99 -3.79 -19.50
CA MET A 28 -21.80 -3.91 -18.28
C MET A 28 -23.04 -4.79 -18.48
N LYS A 29 -23.75 -4.64 -19.61
CA LYS A 29 -24.87 -5.53 -19.97
C LYS A 29 -24.44 -6.98 -20.15
N ILE A 30 -23.19 -7.24 -20.53
CA ILE A 30 -22.62 -8.59 -20.57
C ILE A 30 -22.44 -9.14 -19.15
N LEU A 31 -21.90 -8.35 -18.22
CA LEU A 31 -21.62 -8.75 -16.84
C LEU A 31 -22.88 -9.00 -16.00
N GLU A 32 -23.96 -8.24 -16.23
CA GLU A 32 -25.22 -8.36 -15.47
C GLU A 32 -26.00 -9.67 -15.73
N ARG A 33 -25.69 -10.40 -16.80
CA ARG A 33 -26.34 -11.68 -17.12
C ARG A 33 -25.62 -12.82 -16.38
N LYS A 34 -25.85 -12.87 -15.07
CA LYS A 34 -24.96 -13.49 -14.06
C LYS A 34 -24.76 -15.01 -14.09
N ILE A 35 -25.69 -15.83 -14.58
CA ILE A 35 -25.61 -17.29 -14.33
C ILE A 35 -24.72 -18.03 -15.34
N THR A 36 -24.77 -17.69 -16.63
CA THR A 36 -24.03 -18.42 -17.69
C THR A 36 -22.66 -17.86 -18.01
N LYS A 37 -22.26 -16.73 -17.40
CA LYS A 37 -21.02 -16.00 -17.71
C LYS A 37 -20.06 -15.88 -16.54
N LYS A 38 -20.29 -16.55 -15.42
CA LYS A 38 -19.42 -16.49 -14.24
C LYS A 38 -17.92 -16.70 -14.57
N PRO A 39 -17.51 -17.72 -15.36
CA PRO A 39 -16.10 -17.90 -15.73
C PRO A 39 -15.55 -16.79 -16.63
N PHE A 40 -16.39 -16.14 -17.43
CA PHE A 40 -16.00 -14.96 -18.20
C PHE A 40 -15.72 -13.78 -17.27
N ILE A 41 -16.61 -13.52 -16.31
CA ILE A 41 -16.47 -12.42 -15.34
C ILE A 41 -15.21 -12.62 -14.49
N GLU A 42 -15.03 -13.81 -13.91
CA GLU A 42 -13.88 -14.13 -13.05
C GLU A 42 -12.55 -13.95 -13.77
N ARG A 43 -12.41 -14.49 -15.00
CA ARG A 43 -11.20 -14.30 -15.81
C ARG A 43 -10.93 -12.84 -16.14
N ASN A 44 -11.95 -12.07 -16.45
CA ASN A 44 -11.78 -10.64 -16.73
C ASN A 44 -11.32 -9.88 -15.47
N VAL A 45 -11.90 -10.18 -14.30
CA VAL A 45 -11.48 -9.56 -13.03
C VAL A 45 -10.03 -9.90 -12.70
N LEU A 46 -9.62 -11.17 -12.85
CA LEU A 46 -8.22 -11.57 -12.65
C LEU A 46 -7.30 -10.85 -13.63
N LYS A 47 -7.64 -10.81 -14.92
CA LYS A 47 -6.84 -10.10 -15.94
C LYS A 47 -6.68 -8.61 -15.64
N LEU A 48 -7.73 -7.94 -15.20
CA LEU A 48 -7.66 -6.54 -14.80
C LEU A 48 -6.72 -6.35 -13.61
N LYS A 49 -6.80 -7.22 -12.58
CA LYS A 49 -5.88 -7.18 -11.44
C LYS A 49 -4.43 -7.40 -11.86
N GLU A 50 -4.16 -8.33 -12.79
CA GLU A 50 -2.82 -8.54 -13.36
C GLU A 50 -2.27 -7.26 -13.97
N ILE A 51 -3.05 -6.62 -14.86
CA ILE A 51 -2.65 -5.38 -15.55
C ILE A 51 -2.40 -4.25 -14.53
N THR A 52 -3.27 -4.11 -13.53
CA THR A 52 -3.09 -3.10 -12.47
C THR A 52 -1.80 -3.34 -11.70
N LEU A 53 -1.51 -4.58 -11.30
CA LEU A 53 -0.29 -4.92 -10.57
C LEU A 53 0.97 -4.75 -11.43
N ASP A 54 0.92 -5.11 -12.72
CA ASP A 54 2.05 -4.93 -13.64
C ASP A 54 2.39 -3.44 -13.78
N ASN A 55 1.38 -2.59 -13.98
CA ASN A 55 1.57 -1.14 -14.04
C ASN A 55 2.11 -0.57 -12.72
N LEU A 56 1.59 -1.06 -11.58
CA LEU A 56 2.04 -0.65 -10.25
C LEU A 56 3.50 -1.02 -10.01
N LEU A 57 3.91 -2.25 -10.34
CA LEU A 57 5.29 -2.73 -10.22
C LEU A 57 6.24 -1.90 -11.07
N VAL A 58 5.88 -1.63 -12.33
CA VAL A 58 6.68 -0.78 -13.23
C VAL A 58 6.83 0.64 -12.69
N ASP A 59 5.77 1.24 -12.15
CA ASP A 59 5.86 2.58 -11.56
C ASP A 59 6.68 2.58 -10.26
N PHE A 60 6.55 1.54 -9.43
CA PHE A 60 7.34 1.35 -8.21
C PHE A 60 8.83 1.27 -8.53
N GLU A 61 9.22 0.42 -9.50
CA GLU A 61 10.61 0.23 -9.92
C GLU A 61 11.22 1.53 -10.45
N LYS A 62 10.51 2.24 -11.34
CA LYS A 62 10.93 3.55 -11.85
C LYS A 62 11.14 4.57 -10.72
N LYS A 63 10.31 4.55 -9.68
CA LYS A 63 10.45 5.45 -8.52
C LYS A 63 11.65 5.09 -7.65
N LEU A 64 11.96 3.80 -7.48
CA LEU A 64 13.15 3.33 -6.77
C LEU A 64 14.43 3.77 -7.47
N GLU A 65 14.48 3.67 -8.81
CA GLU A 65 15.66 4.07 -9.60
C GLU A 65 15.94 5.58 -9.54
N LYS A 66 14.89 6.40 -9.56
CA LYS A 66 15.01 7.87 -9.71
C LYS A 66 15.39 8.64 -8.45
N LYS A 67 15.75 7.98 -7.34
CA LYS A 67 15.96 8.61 -6.01
C LYS A 67 14.84 9.62 -5.70
N THR A 68 13.62 9.16 -5.86
CA THR A 68 12.40 9.96 -5.76
C THR A 68 12.25 10.58 -4.37
N ASN A 69 11.71 11.80 -4.30
CA ASN A 69 11.49 12.50 -3.03
C ASN A 69 10.37 11.86 -2.18
N GLU A 70 10.37 12.16 -0.87
CA GLU A 70 9.41 11.62 0.10
C GLU A 70 7.95 11.94 -0.27
N SER A 71 7.66 13.18 -0.70
CA SER A 71 6.30 13.59 -1.09
C SER A 71 5.70 12.79 -2.25
N THR A 72 6.53 12.32 -3.17
CA THR A 72 6.07 11.48 -4.28
C THR A 72 5.76 10.07 -3.81
N TRP A 73 6.53 9.55 -2.83
CA TRP A 73 6.23 8.27 -2.19
C TRP A 73 4.97 8.34 -1.34
N GLN A 74 4.78 9.40 -0.56
CA GLN A 74 3.54 9.65 0.18
C GLN A 74 2.32 9.58 -0.75
N ARG A 75 2.33 10.34 -1.86
CA ARG A 75 1.25 10.29 -2.86
C ARG A 75 1.07 8.91 -3.48
N PHE A 76 2.16 8.20 -3.75
CA PHE A 76 2.11 6.87 -4.32
C PHE A 76 1.45 5.87 -3.37
N PHE A 77 1.76 5.91 -2.07
CA PHE A 77 1.10 5.10 -1.07
C PHE A 77 -0.37 5.51 -0.87
N GLU A 78 -0.69 6.80 -0.79
CA GLU A 78 -2.08 7.29 -0.71
C GLU A 78 -2.96 6.73 -1.84
N GLN A 79 -2.42 6.63 -3.05
CA GLN A 79 -3.17 6.16 -4.22
C GLN A 79 -3.32 4.62 -4.28
N ASN A 80 -2.45 3.88 -3.59
CA ASN A 80 -2.33 2.43 -3.78
C ASN A 80 -2.34 1.63 -2.46
N ILE A 81 -2.65 2.27 -1.32
CA ILE A 81 -2.53 1.66 0.01
C ILE A 81 -3.31 0.34 0.13
N PHE A 82 -4.51 0.26 -0.43
CA PHE A 82 -5.35 -0.94 -0.39
C PHE A 82 -4.83 -2.10 -1.25
N ILE A 83 -3.92 -1.82 -2.19
CA ILE A 83 -3.23 -2.85 -2.96
C ILE A 83 -2.06 -3.41 -2.15
N PHE A 84 -1.32 -2.54 -1.45
CA PHE A 84 -0.21 -2.94 -0.59
C PHE A 84 -0.68 -3.69 0.66
N ASP A 85 -1.80 -3.25 1.22
CA ASP A 85 -2.34 -3.80 2.45
C ASP A 85 -3.87 -3.89 2.40
N SER A 86 -4.34 -5.06 1.99
CA SER A 86 -5.76 -5.35 1.84
C SER A 86 -6.54 -5.41 3.16
N ARG A 87 -5.89 -5.25 4.32
CA ARG A 87 -6.56 -5.18 5.62
C ARG A 87 -7.36 -3.88 5.77
N TYR A 88 -6.90 -2.80 5.12
CA TYR A 88 -7.49 -1.47 5.25
C TYR A 88 -8.60 -1.21 4.24
N ILE A 89 -9.57 -0.41 4.65
CA ILE A 89 -10.76 -0.10 3.84
C ILE A 89 -10.86 1.36 3.42
N ASP A 90 -10.27 2.28 4.18
CA ASP A 90 -10.17 3.70 3.85
C ASP A 90 -9.02 4.36 4.65
N PHE A 91 -8.67 5.60 4.32
CA PHE A 91 -7.64 6.38 5.00
C PHE A 91 -8.00 7.86 5.16
N VAL A 92 -7.38 8.50 6.15
CA VAL A 92 -7.49 9.94 6.43
C VAL A 92 -6.12 10.59 6.28
N PRO A 93 -5.89 11.38 5.21
CA PRO A 93 -4.60 12.04 5.02
C PRO A 93 -4.41 13.18 6.03
N LYS A 94 -3.21 13.27 6.59
CA LYS A 94 -2.74 14.44 7.39
C LYS A 94 -3.68 14.86 8.53
N GLN A 95 -4.30 13.91 9.23
CA GLN A 95 -5.09 14.19 10.42
C GLN A 95 -4.20 14.83 11.51
N ASN A 96 -4.62 15.96 12.07
CA ASN A 96 -3.86 16.59 13.15
C ASN A 96 -4.15 15.89 14.49
N LEU A 97 -3.13 15.26 15.08
CA LEU A 97 -3.24 14.54 16.35
C LEU A 97 -2.98 15.41 17.58
N LYS A 98 -2.93 16.74 17.39
CA LYS A 98 -2.64 17.66 18.50
C LYS A 98 -3.37 18.99 18.35
N THR A 99 -4.05 19.39 19.41
CA THR A 99 -4.67 20.71 19.50
C THR A 99 -3.60 21.79 19.71
N GLY A 100 -3.62 22.84 18.89
CA GLY A 100 -2.74 24.02 19.04
C GLY A 100 -1.30 23.88 18.52
N LYS A 101 -0.87 22.70 18.04
CA LYS A 101 0.39 22.50 17.31
C LYS A 101 0.20 21.43 16.23
N THR A 102 0.90 21.55 15.11
CA THR A 102 0.85 20.56 14.03
C THR A 102 1.59 19.29 14.43
N SER A 103 0.88 18.17 14.44
CA SER A 103 1.43 16.83 14.64
C SER A 103 0.64 15.87 13.76
N MET A 104 1.03 15.79 12.49
CA MET A 104 0.30 15.06 11.45
C MET A 104 1.15 13.91 10.92
N PRO A 105 0.72 12.65 11.10
CA PRO A 105 1.26 11.54 10.31
C PRO A 105 0.89 11.72 8.83
N ASP A 106 1.51 10.95 7.95
CA ASP A 106 1.18 10.98 6.53
C ASP A 106 -0.28 10.60 6.30
N PHE A 107 -0.73 9.49 6.88
CA PHE A 107 -2.13 9.13 6.89
C PHE A 107 -2.49 8.18 8.04
N LEU A 108 -3.73 8.32 8.54
CA LEU A 108 -4.37 7.29 9.36
C LEU A 108 -5.06 6.31 8.42
N VAL A 109 -5.01 5.03 8.72
CA VAL A 109 -5.79 3.99 8.04
C VAL A 109 -6.71 3.33 9.04
N TYR A 110 -7.76 2.66 8.56
CA TYR A 110 -8.53 1.76 9.41
C TYR A 110 -8.90 0.49 8.69
N ASP A 111 -8.87 -0.61 9.45
CA ASP A 111 -9.07 -1.95 8.93
C ASP A 111 -10.56 -2.30 8.73
N ILE A 112 -10.83 -3.49 8.21
CA ILE A 112 -12.19 -4.02 8.03
C ILE A 112 -13.00 -4.11 9.35
N TYR A 113 -12.34 -4.06 10.50
CA TYR A 113 -12.96 -4.07 11.83
C TYR A 113 -13.08 -2.65 12.43
N GLY A 114 -12.61 -1.64 11.72
CA GLY A 114 -12.62 -0.24 12.14
C GLY A 114 -11.49 0.13 13.09
N PHE A 115 -10.46 -0.71 13.27
CA PHE A 115 -9.30 -0.35 14.08
C PHE A 115 -8.36 0.58 13.32
N VAL A 116 -7.97 1.66 13.97
CA VAL A 116 -7.11 2.70 13.39
C VAL A 116 -5.63 2.35 13.56
N ASP A 117 -4.87 2.47 12.48
CA ASP A 117 -3.40 2.43 12.46
C ASP A 117 -2.82 3.70 11.80
N ILE A 118 -1.51 3.91 11.94
CA ILE A 118 -0.83 5.15 11.53
C ILE A 118 0.29 4.83 10.57
N TYR A 119 0.32 5.48 9.41
CA TYR A 119 1.45 5.37 8.47
C TYR A 119 2.36 6.59 8.55
N GLU A 120 3.66 6.32 8.49
CA GLU A 120 4.71 7.32 8.25
C GLU A 120 5.63 6.79 7.15
N ILE A 121 5.87 7.60 6.13
CA ILE A 121 6.68 7.26 4.97
C ILE A 121 8.00 8.04 5.04
N LYS A 122 9.11 7.31 4.92
CA LYS A 122 10.45 7.88 4.72
C LYS A 122 11.03 7.36 3.41
N LYS A 123 12.14 7.94 2.98
CA LYS A 123 12.75 7.61 1.68
C LYS A 123 13.32 6.18 1.67
N PRO A 124 13.37 5.53 0.49
CA PRO A 124 13.97 4.20 0.34
C PRO A 124 15.49 4.19 0.56
N ASN A 125 16.16 5.34 0.48
CA ASN A 125 17.61 5.45 0.68
C ASN A 125 18.00 5.93 2.09
N THR A 126 17.06 5.93 3.04
CA THR A 126 17.35 6.25 4.44
C THR A 126 18.26 5.17 5.04
N LYS A 127 19.36 5.61 5.67
CA LYS A 127 20.30 4.70 6.34
C LYS A 127 19.59 4.04 7.52
N LEU A 128 19.61 2.71 7.59
CA LEU A 128 18.87 1.96 8.61
C LEU A 128 19.62 1.90 9.95
N LEU A 129 20.87 1.45 9.91
CA LEU A 129 21.70 1.27 11.11
C LEU A 129 23.04 2.00 10.99
N LYS A 130 23.68 2.22 12.13
CA LYS A 130 25.06 2.66 12.28
C LYS A 130 25.83 1.61 13.07
N TYR A 131 27.12 1.49 12.80
CA TYR A 131 27.99 0.58 13.53
C TYR A 131 28.70 1.32 14.67
N ASP A 132 28.74 0.71 15.85
CA ASP A 132 29.55 1.14 16.98
C ASP A 132 30.81 0.27 17.09
N THR A 133 31.96 0.88 16.86
CA THR A 133 33.26 0.19 16.97
C THR A 133 33.63 -0.15 18.40
N SER A 134 33.07 0.54 19.40
CA SER A 134 33.40 0.33 20.82
C SER A 134 32.71 -0.90 21.41
N HIS A 135 31.51 -1.22 20.92
CA HIS A 135 30.70 -2.34 21.39
C HIS A 135 30.47 -3.42 20.34
N ASN A 136 31.03 -3.24 19.13
CA ASN A 136 30.92 -4.18 18.00
C ASN A 136 29.45 -4.56 17.71
N ASN A 137 28.56 -3.58 17.71
CA ASN A 137 27.14 -3.78 17.46
C ASN A 137 26.58 -2.74 16.48
N TYR A 138 25.45 -3.06 15.86
CA TYR A 138 24.68 -2.09 15.10
C TYR A 138 23.54 -1.50 15.94
N TYR A 139 23.31 -0.21 15.77
CA TYR A 139 22.21 0.52 16.42
C TYR A 139 21.47 1.37 15.39
N TRP A 140 20.28 1.86 15.75
CA TRP A 140 19.49 2.71 14.86
C TRP A 140 20.29 3.91 14.37
N SER A 141 20.23 4.17 13.06
CA SER A 141 20.75 5.43 12.53
C SER A 141 20.00 6.61 13.16
N THR A 142 20.58 7.81 13.08
CA THR A 142 19.94 9.03 13.59
C THR A 142 18.59 9.28 12.90
N GLU A 143 18.49 9.01 11.59
CA GLU A 143 17.24 9.16 10.84
C GLU A 143 16.18 8.14 11.29
N MET A 144 16.58 6.87 11.49
CA MET A 144 15.68 5.84 12.00
C MET A 144 15.21 6.12 13.42
N ALA A 145 16.11 6.50 14.32
CA ALA A 145 15.75 6.83 15.70
C ALA A 145 14.77 8.01 15.76
N ALA A 146 14.97 9.03 14.91
CA ALA A 146 14.05 10.16 14.79
C ALA A 146 12.68 9.73 14.25
N ALA A 147 12.64 8.91 13.20
CA ALA A 147 11.39 8.42 12.61
C ALA A 147 10.60 7.52 13.57
N ILE A 148 11.27 6.60 14.28
CA ILE A 148 10.65 5.74 15.29
C ILE A 148 10.11 6.59 16.44
N SER A 149 10.89 7.56 16.94
CA SER A 149 10.42 8.46 18.01
C SER A 149 9.23 9.31 17.59
N GLN A 150 9.21 9.79 16.35
CA GLN A 150 8.11 10.55 15.77
C GLN A 150 6.84 9.69 15.69
N LEU A 151 6.96 8.45 15.21
CA LEU A 151 5.84 7.54 15.04
C LEU A 151 5.27 7.05 16.37
N GLU A 152 6.11 6.69 17.35
CA GLU A 152 5.67 6.38 18.72
C GLU A 152 4.91 7.56 19.35
N LYS A 153 5.34 8.80 19.08
CA LYS A 153 4.62 9.99 19.53
C LYS A 153 3.25 10.12 18.87
N TYR A 154 3.12 9.78 17.58
CA TYR A 154 1.82 9.74 16.90
C TYR A 154 0.90 8.67 17.50
N VAL A 155 1.41 7.46 17.74
CA VAL A 155 0.66 6.38 18.41
C VAL A 155 0.16 6.83 19.77
N PHE A 156 1.03 7.45 20.58
CA PHE A 156 0.66 8.00 21.88
C PHE A 156 -0.44 9.07 21.78
N LEU A 157 -0.28 10.03 20.86
CA LEU A 157 -1.25 11.11 20.68
C LEU A 157 -2.59 10.60 20.15
N ALA A 158 -2.59 9.68 19.18
CA ALA A 158 -3.81 9.09 18.66
C ALA A 158 -4.58 8.36 19.76
N SER A 159 -3.89 7.60 20.59
CA SER A 159 -4.49 6.93 21.75
C SER A 159 -5.06 7.93 22.75
N ALA A 160 -4.34 9.02 23.04
CA ALA A 160 -4.80 10.06 23.96
C ALA A 160 -5.99 10.87 23.40
N GLN A 161 -6.14 10.95 22.08
CA GLN A 161 -7.19 11.68 21.38
C GLN A 161 -8.24 10.77 20.73
N ALA A 162 -8.32 9.50 21.13
CA ALA A 162 -9.16 8.46 20.53
C ALA A 162 -10.59 8.95 20.21
N LEU A 163 -11.31 9.44 21.22
CA LEU A 163 -12.70 9.90 21.06
C LEU A 163 -12.86 11.07 20.09
N SER A 164 -11.85 11.93 19.96
CA SER A 164 -11.88 13.03 19.00
C SER A 164 -11.73 12.47 17.59
N ILE A 165 -10.72 11.63 17.37
CA ILE A 165 -10.44 11.01 16.07
C ILE A 165 -11.65 10.18 15.59
N GLU A 166 -12.23 9.37 16.47
CA GLU A 166 -13.41 8.57 16.17
C GLU A 166 -14.61 9.45 15.77
N ARG A 167 -14.84 10.55 16.50
CA ARG A 167 -15.90 11.51 16.17
C ARG A 167 -15.63 12.17 14.82
N ASP A 168 -14.42 12.67 14.59
CA ASP A 168 -14.05 13.41 13.39
C ASP A 168 -14.23 12.52 12.16
N ILE A 169 -13.71 11.28 12.20
CA ILE A 169 -13.86 10.29 11.13
C ILE A 169 -15.34 9.96 10.87
N LYS A 170 -16.14 9.81 11.93
CA LYS A 170 -17.57 9.55 11.80
C LYS A 170 -18.32 10.72 11.16
N VAL A 171 -17.99 11.96 11.51
CA VAL A 171 -18.64 13.16 10.97
C VAL A 171 -18.23 13.41 9.52
N GLU A 172 -16.94 13.30 9.23
CA GLU A 172 -16.39 13.64 7.90
C GLU A 172 -16.60 12.54 6.87
N ARG A 173 -16.55 11.27 7.29
CA ARG A 173 -16.57 10.11 6.38
C ARG A 173 -17.74 9.15 6.61
N GLY A 174 -18.49 9.30 7.69
CA GLY A 174 -19.61 8.40 8.02
C GLY A 174 -19.18 7.03 8.57
N HIS A 175 -17.90 6.81 8.81
CA HIS A 175 -17.37 5.54 9.31
C HIS A 175 -17.26 5.53 10.83
N CYS A 176 -17.71 4.44 11.47
CA CYS A 176 -17.48 4.22 12.89
C CYS A 176 -16.17 3.45 13.05
N VAL A 177 -15.16 4.11 13.61
CA VAL A 177 -13.84 3.53 13.87
C VAL A 177 -13.57 3.45 15.37
N THR A 178 -12.50 2.77 15.76
CA THR A 178 -12.11 2.56 17.16
C THR A 178 -10.59 2.70 17.31
N VAL A 179 -10.17 3.51 18.27
CA VAL A 179 -8.75 3.74 18.59
C VAL A 179 -8.44 3.15 19.96
N VAL A 180 -7.98 1.90 20.01
CA VAL A 180 -7.66 1.19 21.28
C VAL A 180 -6.16 0.95 21.45
N ARG A 181 -5.44 0.71 20.35
CA ARG A 181 -3.97 0.53 20.33
C ARG A 181 -3.46 0.63 18.89
N PRO A 182 -3.38 1.85 18.33
CA PRO A 182 -2.90 2.01 16.96
C PRO A 182 -1.48 1.49 16.83
N CYS A 183 -1.22 0.72 15.77
CA CYS A 183 0.12 0.38 15.33
C CYS A 183 0.65 1.50 14.42
N GLY A 184 1.91 1.86 14.59
CA GLY A 184 2.63 2.74 13.68
C GLY A 184 3.35 1.91 12.61
N ILE A 185 2.96 2.04 11.35
CA ILE A 185 3.64 1.45 10.20
C ILE A 185 4.63 2.47 9.63
N LEU A 186 5.93 2.18 9.76
CA LEU A 186 7.01 2.98 9.19
C LEU A 186 7.51 2.33 7.89
N VAL A 187 7.19 2.94 6.75
CA VAL A 187 7.75 2.52 5.45
C VAL A 187 9.05 3.27 5.19
N VAL A 188 10.19 2.58 5.20
CA VAL A 188 11.51 3.24 5.18
C VAL A 188 12.60 2.34 4.63
N GLY A 189 13.58 2.94 3.94
CA GLY A 189 14.84 2.28 3.60
C GLY A 189 14.69 1.09 2.64
N HIS A 190 15.79 0.38 2.46
CA HIS A 190 15.89 -0.80 1.59
C HIS A 190 16.88 -1.77 2.21
N SER A 191 16.66 -3.08 2.06
CA SER A 191 17.61 -4.11 2.50
C SER A 191 19.04 -3.96 1.96
N LYS A 192 19.25 -3.24 0.86
CA LYS A 192 20.58 -2.89 0.31
C LYS A 192 21.43 -2.05 1.28
N GLU A 193 20.79 -1.38 2.23
CA GLU A 193 21.48 -0.65 3.31
C GLU A 193 22.05 -1.58 4.39
N LEU A 194 21.74 -2.89 4.35
CA LEU A 194 22.20 -3.90 5.30
C LEU A 194 23.37 -4.69 4.68
N GLU A 195 24.57 -4.13 4.82
CA GLU A 195 25.76 -4.50 4.04
C GLU A 195 26.33 -5.90 4.35
N ASN A 196 26.09 -6.43 5.55
CA ASN A 196 26.60 -7.74 5.97
C ASN A 196 25.60 -8.48 6.87
N ASP A 197 25.86 -9.77 7.12
CA ASP A 197 24.91 -10.64 7.83
C ASP A 197 24.76 -10.27 9.32
N SER A 198 25.81 -9.71 9.95
CA SER A 198 25.72 -9.18 11.31
C SER A 198 24.73 -7.99 11.37
N MET A 199 24.87 -7.05 10.44
CA MET A 199 23.97 -5.90 10.31
C MET A 199 22.52 -6.32 10.03
N LYS A 200 22.30 -7.33 9.18
CA LYS A 200 20.97 -7.89 8.92
C LYS A 200 20.37 -8.55 10.16
N GLN A 201 21.19 -9.28 10.92
CA GLN A 201 20.75 -9.93 12.16
C GLN A 201 20.35 -8.89 13.21
N ASP A 202 21.19 -7.88 13.43
CA ASP A 202 20.90 -6.80 14.38
C ASP A 202 19.68 -5.98 13.95
N PHE A 203 19.51 -5.70 12.65
CA PHE A 203 18.31 -5.05 12.13
C PHE A 203 17.05 -5.84 12.47
N ARG A 204 17.06 -7.16 12.28
CA ARG A 204 15.93 -8.02 12.60
C ARG A 204 15.63 -8.04 14.10
N ILE A 205 16.66 -8.08 14.96
CA ILE A 205 16.49 -8.03 16.41
C ILE A 205 15.85 -6.70 16.82
N LEU A 206 16.42 -5.58 16.37
CA LEU A 206 15.95 -4.24 16.70
C LEU A 206 14.54 -3.99 16.18
N ARG A 207 14.25 -4.33 14.92
CA ARG A 207 12.92 -4.21 14.30
C ARG A 207 11.85 -4.96 15.09
N ASN A 208 12.14 -6.20 15.50
CA ASN A 208 11.19 -7.04 16.25
C ASN A 208 11.08 -6.69 17.74
N SER A 209 11.95 -5.81 18.25
CA SER A 209 11.89 -5.33 19.64
C SER A 209 10.83 -4.24 19.86
N LEU A 210 10.39 -3.59 18.77
CA LEU A 210 9.40 -2.53 18.81
C LEU A 210 8.00 -3.13 18.98
N LYS A 211 7.25 -2.64 19.97
CA LYS A 211 5.91 -3.16 20.29
C LYS A 211 4.78 -2.46 19.53
N ASN A 212 4.94 -1.16 19.29
CA ASN A 212 3.90 -0.32 18.70
C ASN A 212 4.27 0.15 17.29
N VAL A 213 5.45 -0.22 16.79
CA VAL A 213 5.95 0.21 15.49
C VAL A 213 6.32 -1.01 14.66
N GLU A 214 5.69 -1.12 13.49
CA GLU A 214 6.05 -2.04 12.43
C GLU A 214 6.90 -1.29 11.41
N ILE A 215 8.17 -1.69 11.26
CA ILE A 215 9.01 -1.18 10.16
C ILE A 215 8.74 -2.04 8.93
N VAL A 216 8.64 -1.45 7.75
CA VAL A 216 8.51 -2.16 6.46
C VAL A 216 9.48 -1.55 5.45
N LEU A 217 10.31 -2.37 4.81
CA LEU A 217 11.25 -1.91 3.79
C LEU A 217 10.58 -1.83 2.41
N TYR A 218 11.07 -0.93 1.55
CA TYR A 218 10.49 -0.75 0.21
C TYR A 218 10.58 -2.01 -0.66
N ASP A 219 11.69 -2.76 -0.55
CA ASP A 219 11.87 -3.98 -1.30
C ASP A 219 11.00 -5.14 -0.78
N GLU A 220 10.65 -5.14 0.51
CA GLU A 220 9.69 -6.11 1.07
C GLU A 220 8.29 -5.90 0.49
N ILE A 221 7.86 -4.63 0.36
CA ILE A 221 6.59 -4.27 -0.28
C ILE A 221 6.61 -4.68 -1.75
N TYR A 222 7.69 -4.38 -2.46
CA TYR A 222 7.86 -4.73 -3.86
C TYR A 222 7.80 -6.26 -4.09
N GLU A 223 8.52 -7.04 -3.27
CA GLU A 223 8.46 -8.50 -3.35
C GLU A 223 7.09 -9.07 -2.96
N SER A 224 6.40 -8.47 -1.99
CA SER A 224 5.01 -8.83 -1.65
C SER A 224 4.08 -8.66 -2.85
N LEU A 225 4.18 -7.53 -3.57
CA LEU A 225 3.41 -7.28 -4.78
C LEU A 225 3.75 -8.27 -5.91
N LYS A 226 5.04 -8.59 -6.10
CA LYS A 226 5.46 -9.60 -7.10
C LYS A 226 4.88 -10.97 -6.78
N ASN A 227 4.88 -11.35 -5.50
CA ASN A 227 4.30 -12.62 -5.06
C ASN A 227 2.78 -12.64 -5.26
N LEU A 228 2.09 -11.54 -4.95
CA LEU A 228 0.67 -11.39 -5.24
C LEU A 228 0.39 -11.51 -6.74
N ARG A 229 1.20 -10.89 -7.60
CA ARG A 229 1.07 -10.96 -9.05
C ARG A 229 1.23 -12.39 -9.58
N LYS A 230 2.22 -13.14 -9.08
CA LYS A 230 2.43 -14.56 -9.41
C LYS A 230 1.26 -15.44 -8.98
N LYS A 231 0.70 -15.18 -7.79
CA LYS A 231 -0.49 -15.90 -7.32
C LYS A 231 -1.67 -15.71 -8.27
N ILE A 232 -1.96 -14.47 -8.67
CA ILE A 232 -3.05 -14.17 -9.61
C ILE A 232 -2.81 -14.85 -10.96
N GLU A 233 -1.56 -14.89 -11.45
CA GLU A 233 -1.20 -15.59 -12.69
C GLU A 233 -1.48 -17.10 -12.62
N SER A 234 -1.19 -17.73 -11.48
CA SER A 234 -1.47 -19.16 -11.29
C SER A 234 -2.99 -19.44 -11.29
N GLU A 235 -3.78 -18.57 -10.65
CA GLU A 235 -5.25 -18.69 -10.62
C GLU A 235 -5.87 -18.47 -12.02
N SER A 236 -5.34 -17.53 -12.79
CA SER A 236 -5.73 -17.31 -14.20
C SER A 236 -5.45 -18.53 -15.08
N SER A 237 -4.34 -19.24 -14.82
CA SER A 237 -3.90 -20.40 -15.61
C SER A 237 -4.71 -21.66 -15.28
N GLU A 238 -5.03 -21.90 -14.00
CA GLU A 238 -5.82 -23.03 -13.54
C GLU A 238 -7.31 -22.90 -13.90
N GLY A 239 -7.87 -21.68 -13.85
CA GLY A 239 -9.24 -21.39 -14.27
C GLY A 239 -9.52 -21.61 -15.76
N GLY A 240 -8.47 -21.80 -16.58
CA GLY A 240 -8.56 -22.16 -17.99
C GLY A 240 -8.70 -23.68 -18.25
N SER A 241 -8.40 -24.53 -17.28
CA SER A 241 -8.40 -26.00 -17.43
C SER A 241 -9.78 -26.65 -17.27
N TYR A 242 -10.78 -25.91 -16.79
CA TYR A 242 -12.14 -26.43 -16.54
C TYR A 242 -13.20 -25.84 -17.50
N ALA A 243 -12.78 -25.22 -18.60
CA ALA A 243 -13.66 -24.60 -19.61
C ALA A 243 -13.64 -25.36 -20.94
#